data_AF-A0A9X6AG09-F1
#
_entry.id   AF-A0A9X6AG09-F1
#
_cell.length_a   1.000
_cell.length_b   1.000
_cell.length_c   1.000
_cell.angle_alpha   90.00
_cell.angle_beta   90.00
_cell.angle_gamma   90.00
#
_symmetry.space_group_name_H-M   'P 1'
#
loop_
_entity.id
_entity.type
_entity.pdbx_description
1 polymer ?
#
loop_
_entity_poly.entity_id
_entity_poly.type
_entity_poly.pdbx_seq_one_letter_code
_entity_poly.pdbx_strand_id
1 'polypeptide(L)'
;EYARLWSYEPQPVGRQRSRQSVVPRAVWLRWYPVFPRVLFVLTGASRYVLGNRISDLQAMVAQHPLVGTLARQVPLGASVLEDLELRGPTGEVWVPLAGGERRPWTEL
;
A
#
# COMPACT_ATOMS: atom_id res chain seq x y z
N GLU A 1 -6.37 6.44 -3.13
CA GLU A 1 -7.57 6.06 -2.34
C GLU A 1 -7.39 4.84 -1.40
N TYR A 2 -6.40 3.94 -1.59
CA TYR A 2 -6.18 2.78 -0.69
C TYR A 2 -5.90 3.10 0.79
N ALA A 3 -5.21 4.19 1.10
CA ALA A 3 -4.89 4.55 2.48
C ALA A 3 -6.14 4.78 3.35
N ARG A 4 -7.28 5.14 2.74
CA ARG A 4 -8.54 5.28 3.48
C ARG A 4 -9.05 3.94 4.00
N LEU A 5 -8.80 2.83 3.31
CA LEU A 5 -9.21 1.49 3.77
C LEU A 5 -8.48 1.04 5.04
N TRP A 6 -7.30 1.61 5.32
CA TRP A 6 -6.54 1.33 6.54
C TRP A 6 -7.24 1.85 7.80
N SER A 7 -7.74 3.09 7.71
CA SER A 7 -8.39 3.81 8.81
C SER A 7 -9.92 3.79 8.70
N TYR A 8 -10.50 3.03 7.76
CA TYR A 8 -11.94 3.05 7.54
C TYR A 8 -12.65 2.25 8.63
N GLU A 9 -13.40 2.98 9.45
CA GLU A 9 -14.36 2.46 10.40
C GLU A 9 -15.76 2.76 9.87
N PRO A 10 -16.59 1.75 9.55
CA PRO A 10 -17.93 1.97 9.04
C PRO A 10 -18.79 2.59 10.14
N GLN A 11 -19.36 3.75 9.83
CA GLN A 11 -20.32 4.40 10.71
C GLN A 11 -21.63 3.60 10.71
N PRO A 12 -22.13 3.12 11.87
CA PRO A 12 -23.37 2.36 11.90
C PRO A 12 -24.55 3.28 11.55
N VAL A 13 -25.27 2.97 10.47
CA VAL A 13 -26.50 3.68 10.07
C VAL A 13 -27.69 3.04 10.78
N GLY A 14 -28.15 3.62 11.89
CA GLY A 14 -29.34 3.14 12.62
C GLY A 14 -29.49 3.68 14.05
N ARG A 15 -30.74 3.78 14.54
CA ARG A 15 -31.10 4.26 15.90
C ARG A 15 -30.53 3.31 16.95
N GLN A 16 -29.68 3.85 17.84
CA GLN A 16 -29.04 3.11 18.93
C GLN A 16 -30.06 2.30 19.75
N ARG A 17 -29.99 0.98 19.64
CA ARG A 17 -30.42 0.06 20.70
C ARG A 17 -29.15 -0.44 21.38
N SER A 18 -29.08 -0.20 22.68
CA SER A 18 -28.01 -0.58 23.59
C SER A 18 -27.51 -2.01 23.36
N ARG A 19 -26.25 -2.16 22.92
CA ARG A 19 -25.39 -3.31 23.21
C ARG A 19 -23.96 -3.06 22.76
N GLN A 20 -23.07 -2.99 23.75
CA GLN A 20 -21.62 -3.16 23.69
C GLN A 20 -20.84 -2.11 22.87
N SER A 21 -19.90 -1.47 23.57
CA SER A 21 -18.78 -0.73 22.99
C SER A 21 -17.92 -1.68 22.15
N VAL A 22 -18.38 -2.03 20.96
CA VAL A 22 -17.53 -2.63 19.94
C VAL A 22 -16.59 -1.51 19.54
N VAL A 23 -15.35 -1.56 20.04
CA VAL A 23 -14.26 -0.72 19.55
C VAL A 23 -14.34 -0.78 18.03
N PRO A 24 -14.55 0.35 17.33
CA PRO A 24 -14.68 0.30 15.90
C PRO A 24 -13.37 -0.28 15.36
N ARG A 25 -13.49 -1.47 14.78
CA ARG A 25 -12.36 -2.25 14.30
C ARG A 25 -12.40 -2.15 12.79
N ALA A 26 -11.28 -1.72 12.20
CA ALA A 26 -11.18 -1.55 10.76
C ALA A 26 -11.62 -2.84 10.03
N VAL A 27 -12.41 -2.69 8.97
CA VAL A 27 -13.15 -3.79 8.31
C VAL A 27 -12.23 -4.91 7.82
N TRP A 28 -11.01 -4.57 7.43
CA TRP A 28 -10.01 -5.53 6.96
C TRP A 28 -9.64 -6.58 8.01
N LEU A 29 -9.71 -6.26 9.31
CA LEU A 29 -9.41 -7.18 10.41
C LEU A 29 -10.38 -8.37 10.49
N ARG A 30 -11.50 -8.31 9.78
CA ARG A 30 -12.44 -9.45 9.67
C ARG A 30 -11.85 -10.60 8.84
N TRP A 31 -10.99 -10.28 7.87
CA TRP A 31 -10.48 -11.23 6.87
C TRP A 31 -8.97 -11.40 6.94
N TYR A 32 -8.26 -10.40 7.44
CA TYR A 32 -6.81 -10.40 7.47
C TYR A 32 -6.31 -10.09 8.89
N PRO A 33 -5.50 -10.99 9.49
CA PRO A 33 -4.92 -10.73 10.81
C PRO A 33 -3.89 -9.58 10.79
N VAL A 34 -3.33 -9.28 9.62
CA VAL A 34 -2.38 -8.19 9.34
C VAL A 34 -2.79 -7.52 8.04
N PHE A 35 -2.63 -6.20 7.92
CA PHE A 35 -2.93 -5.53 6.65
C PHE A 35 -2.10 -6.12 5.51
N PRO A 36 -2.70 -6.33 4.33
CA PRO A 36 -1.95 -6.78 3.17
C PRO A 36 -0.91 -5.72 2.74
N ARG A 37 0.24 -6.19 2.26
CA ARG A 37 1.22 -5.35 1.57
C ARG A 37 0.57 -4.72 0.33
N VAL A 38 0.98 -3.50 -0.02
CA VAL A 38 0.45 -2.80 -1.20
C VAL A 38 1.54 -2.71 -2.27
N LEU A 39 1.28 -3.31 -3.41
CA LEU A 39 2.20 -3.44 -4.53
C LEU A 39 1.64 -2.73 -5.76
N PHE A 40 2.38 -1.74 -6.27
CA PHE A 40 2.04 -1.04 -7.51
C PHE A 40 2.81 -1.64 -8.68
N VAL A 41 2.11 -2.08 -9.71
CA VAL A 41 2.73 -2.54 -10.96
C VAL A 41 2.41 -1.54 -12.06
N LEU A 42 3.46 -0.92 -12.62
CA LEU A 42 3.34 0.12 -13.63
C LEU A 42 3.71 -0.44 -15.01
N THR A 43 2.97 -0.05 -16.05
CA THR A 43 3.24 -0.43 -17.45
C THR A 43 2.66 0.60 -18.41
N GLY A 44 2.79 0.38 -19.72
CA GLY A 44 2.15 1.17 -20.76
C GLY A 44 2.80 2.54 -21.00
N ALA A 45 4.07 2.71 -20.62
CA ALA A 45 4.85 3.92 -20.90
C ALA A 45 6.35 3.60 -21.03
N SER A 46 7.14 4.57 -21.49
CA SER A 46 8.60 4.40 -21.56
C SER A 46 9.22 4.21 -20.17
N ARG A 47 10.36 3.51 -20.10
CA ARG A 47 11.10 3.27 -18.85
C ARG A 47 11.36 4.55 -18.05
N TYR A 48 11.70 5.64 -18.73
CA TYR A 48 11.88 6.94 -18.11
C TYR A 48 10.60 7.47 -17.44
N VAL A 49 9.47 7.42 -18.14
CA VAL A 49 8.16 7.87 -17.60
C VAL A 49 7.73 7.00 -16.42
N LEU A 50 7.92 5.68 -16.50
CA LEU A 50 7.60 4.77 -15.40
C LEU A 50 8.49 5.03 -14.18
N GLY A 51 9.78 5.32 -14.39
CA GLY A 51 10.69 5.73 -13.32
C GLY A 51 10.20 7.00 -12.61
N ASN A 52 9.80 8.03 -13.36
CA ASN A 52 9.24 9.25 -12.78
C ASN A 52 7.95 8.99 -11.98
N ARG A 53 7.07 8.11 -12.47
CA ARG A 53 5.86 7.72 -11.72
C ARG A 53 6.19 7.03 -10.39
N ILE A 54 7.26 6.23 -10.33
CA ILE A 54 7.73 5.65 -9.06
C ILE A 54 8.21 6.76 -8.11
N SER A 55 8.98 7.73 -8.63
CA SER A 55 9.40 8.89 -7.84
C SER A 55 8.21 9.70 -7.32
N ASP A 56 7.16 9.87 -8.12
CA ASP A 56 5.92 10.55 -7.70
C ASP A 56 5.21 9.78 -6.57
N LEU A 57 5.19 8.44 -6.64
CA LEU A 57 4.64 7.60 -5.56
C LEU A 57 5.45 7.75 -4.27
N GLN A 58 6.79 7.79 -4.36
CA GLN A 58 7.65 8.05 -3.21
C GLN A 58 7.42 9.44 -2.61
N ALA A 59 7.26 10.46 -3.47
CA ALA A 59 6.92 11.82 -3.03
C ALA A 59 5.56 11.86 -2.33
N MET A 60 4.56 11.12 -2.83
CA MET A 60 3.25 11.00 -2.19
C MET A 60 3.35 10.36 -0.79
N VAL A 61 4.16 9.31 -0.63
CA VAL A 61 4.41 8.69 0.67
C VAL A 61 5.07 9.68 1.64
N ALA A 62 6.05 10.45 1.17
CA ALA A 62 6.76 11.42 2.00
C ALA A 62 5.90 12.62 2.41
N GLN A 63 5.04 13.11 1.53
CA GLN A 63 4.34 14.39 1.70
C GLN A 63 2.92 14.25 2.22
N HIS A 64 2.21 13.14 1.94
CA HIS A 64 0.81 13.00 2.32
C HIS A 64 0.67 12.34 3.71
N PRO A 65 0.15 13.02 4.75
CA PRO A 65 0.19 12.53 6.14
C PRO A 65 -0.46 11.15 6.36
N LEU A 66 -1.60 10.88 5.70
CA LEU A 66 -2.27 9.58 5.78
C LEU A 66 -1.46 8.45 5.13
N VAL A 67 -0.77 8.73 4.02
CA VAL A 67 0.02 7.73 3.29
C VAL A 67 1.34 7.48 4.03
N GLY A 68 1.99 8.52 4.53
CA GLY A 68 3.19 8.38 5.36
C GLY A 68 2.92 7.60 6.64
N THR A 69 1.73 7.77 7.26
CA THR A 69 1.34 6.97 8.43
C THR A 69 1.10 5.50 8.07
N LEU A 70 0.45 5.23 6.94
CA LEU A 70 0.28 3.88 6.41
C LEU A 70 1.64 3.21 6.14
N ALA A 71 2.56 3.93 5.47
CA ALA A 71 3.86 3.40 5.04
C ALA A 71 4.78 3.00 6.20
N ARG A 72 4.56 3.52 7.41
CA ARG A 72 5.27 3.08 8.62
C ARG A 72 4.82 1.71 9.13
N GLN A 73 3.64 1.25 8.73
CA GLN A 73 2.99 0.05 9.27
C GLN A 73 2.74 -1.01 8.18
N VAL A 74 2.69 -0.60 6.92
CA VAL A 74 2.35 -1.44 5.78
C VAL A 74 3.47 -1.36 4.75
N PRO A 75 4.06 -2.49 4.35
CA PRO A 75 5.04 -2.51 3.27
C PRO A 75 4.41 -2.03 1.96
N LEU A 76 5.06 -1.02 1.34
CA LEU A 76 4.65 -0.41 0.08
C LEU A 76 5.78 -0.55 -0.94
N GLY A 77 5.49 -1.14 -2.10
CA GLY A 77 6.45 -1.31 -3.18
C GLY A 77 5.88 -0.93 -4.54
N ALA A 78 6.72 -0.46 -5.44
CA ALA A 78 6.38 -0.27 -6.84
C ALA A 78 7.37 -1.02 -7.74
N SER A 79 6.86 -1.60 -8.82
CA SER A 79 7.66 -2.24 -9.85
C SER A 79 7.09 -1.97 -11.23
N VAL A 80 7.90 -2.22 -12.25
CA VAL A 80 7.52 -2.10 -13.64
C VAL A 80 7.22 -3.50 -14.18
N LEU A 81 6.12 -3.66 -14.94
CA LEU A 81 5.63 -4.98 -15.37
C LEU A 81 6.71 -5.78 -16.11
N GLU A 82 7.44 -5.15 -17.02
CA GLU A 82 8.41 -5.89 -17.83
C GLU A 82 9.63 -6.35 -16.99
N ASP A 83 9.91 -5.71 -15.84
CA ASP A 83 10.91 -6.21 -14.89
C ASP A 83 10.41 -7.45 -14.14
N LEU A 84 9.11 -7.50 -13.81
CA LEU A 84 8.47 -8.67 -13.19
C LEU A 84 8.44 -9.85 -14.15
N GLU A 85 8.17 -9.61 -15.43
CA GLU A 85 8.18 -10.65 -16.46
C GLU A 85 9.59 -11.23 -16.66
N LEU A 86 10.62 -10.37 -16.62
CA LEU A 86 12.01 -10.79 -16.86
C LEU A 86 12.65 -11.48 -15.65
N ARG A 87 12.42 -10.94 -14.45
CA ARG A 87 13.15 -11.35 -13.23
C ARG A 87 12.26 -12.04 -12.19
N GLY A 88 10.96 -12.13 -12.45
CA GLY A 88 9.98 -12.66 -11.52
C GLY A 88 9.66 -11.71 -10.36
N PRO A 89 8.55 -11.96 -9.64
CA PRO A 89 8.14 -11.12 -8.52
C PRO A 89 9.10 -11.22 -7.32
N THR A 90 9.80 -12.34 -7.14
CA THR A 90 10.78 -12.54 -6.06
C THR A 90 12.17 -12.00 -6.40
N GLY A 91 12.37 -11.42 -7.59
CA GLY A 91 13.61 -10.72 -7.92
C GLY A 91 13.72 -9.34 -7.28
N GLU A 92 14.89 -8.72 -7.39
CA GLU A 92 15.16 -7.33 -6.94
C GLU A 92 14.55 -6.29 -7.91
N VAL A 93 13.23 -6.34 -8.03
CA VAL A 93 12.43 -5.54 -8.98
C VAL A 93 11.54 -4.52 -8.28
N TRP A 94 11.34 -4.65 -6.96
CA TRP A 94 10.46 -3.77 -6.20
C TRP A 94 11.26 -2.63 -5.59
N VAL A 95 10.86 -1.41 -5.94
CA VAL A 95 11.33 -0.18 -5.32
C VAL A 95 10.47 0.10 -4.08
N PRO A 96 11.04 0.15 -2.87
CA PRO A 96 10.29 0.54 -1.68
C PRO A 96 9.81 1.99 -1.78
N LEU A 97 8.53 2.22 -1.49
CA LEU A 97 7.94 3.56 -1.56
C LEU A 97 8.22 4.42 -0.31
N ALA A 98 8.64 3.79 0.79
CA ALA A 98 9.11 4.47 2.00
C ALA A 98 10.62 4.79 1.98
N GLY A 99 11.32 4.46 0.89
CA GLY A 99 12.76 4.65 0.72
C GLY A 99 13.59 3.37 0.92
N GLY A 100 14.83 3.41 0.41
CA GLY A 100 15.78 2.29 0.43
C GLY A 100 15.97 1.61 -0.92
N GLU A 101 16.79 0.56 -0.93
CA GLU A 101 17.18 -0.16 -2.14
C GLU A 101 16.10 -1.13 -2.65
N ARG A 102 16.18 -1.44 -3.95
CA ARG A 102 15.35 -2.46 -4.60
C ARG A 102 15.50 -3.81 -3.92
N ARG A 103 14.42 -4.56 -3.82
CA ARG A 103 14.39 -5.84 -3.13
C ARG A 103 13.24 -6.75 -3.60
N PRO A 104 13.21 -8.02 -3.19
CA PRO A 104 12.05 -8.89 -3.37
C PRO A 104 10.82 -8.38 -2.61
N TRP A 105 9.61 -8.66 -3.09
CA TRP A 105 8.38 -8.22 -2.41
C TRP A 105 8.21 -8.81 -1.00
N THR A 106 8.85 -9.95 -0.73
CA THR A 106 8.84 -10.62 0.57
C THR A 106 9.66 -9.90 1.63
N GLU A 107 10.56 -9.00 1.21
CA GLU A 107 11.51 -8.26 2.06
C GLU A 107 11.23 -6.75 2.10
N LEU A 108 10.10 -6.33 1.52
CA LEU A 108 9.58 -4.95 1.62
C LEU A 108 9.25 -4.56 3.06
#